data_AF-A0A0P9P226-F1
#
_entry.id   AF-A0A0P9P226-F1
#
_cell.length_a   1.000
_cell.length_b   1.000
_cell.length_c   1.000
_cell.angle_alpha   90.00
_cell.angle_beta   90.00
_cell.angle_gamma   90.00
#
_symmetry.space_group_name_H-M   'P 1'
#
loop_
_entity.id
_entity.type
_entity.pdbx_description
1 polymer ?
#
loop_
_entity_poly.entity_id
_entity_poly.type
_entity_poly.pdbx_seq_one_letter_code
_entity_poly.pdbx_strand_id
1 'polypeptide(L)'
;MEIDSAFSTAERTLYKFNPLAQMSSEEIWGYIRMLELPYNSLHERGFISIGCEPCTRPVLPNQHEREGRWWWEEATQKECGLHAGNLIVRD
;
A
#
# COMPACT_ATOMS: atom_id res chain seq x y z
N MET A 1 0.34 -16.43 -3.30
CA MET A 1 0.96 -16.35 -4.63
C MET A 1 -0.16 -16.16 -5.62
N GLU A 2 -0.05 -15.16 -6.48
CA GLU A 2 -1.04 -14.88 -7.53
C GLU A 2 -0.31 -14.64 -8.86
N ILE A 3 -0.94 -14.96 -9.98
CA ILE A 3 -0.46 -14.54 -11.31
C ILE A 3 -0.94 -13.11 -11.52
N ASP A 4 -0.03 -12.20 -11.81
CA ASP A 4 -0.37 -10.82 -12.14
C ASP A 4 -0.81 -10.76 -13.60
N SER A 5 -2.11 -10.93 -13.84
CA SER A 5 -2.68 -10.93 -15.19
C SER A 5 -2.61 -9.57 -15.88
N ALA A 6 -2.51 -8.48 -15.12
CA ALA A 6 -2.45 -7.13 -15.67
C ALA A 6 -1.08 -6.80 -16.28
N PHE A 7 -0.01 -7.34 -15.69
CA PHE A 7 1.36 -7.08 -16.13
C PHE A 7 2.09 -8.29 -16.72
N SER A 8 1.44 -9.46 -16.77
CA SER A 8 1.94 -10.61 -17.53
C SER A 8 1.86 -10.36 -19.04
N THR A 9 2.73 -11.01 -19.78
CA THR A 9 2.75 -11.05 -21.26
C THR A 9 2.57 -12.49 -21.73
N ALA A 10 2.30 -12.69 -23.03
CA ALA A 10 2.16 -14.03 -23.58
C ALA A 10 3.44 -14.86 -23.45
N GLU A 11 4.61 -14.20 -23.51
CA GLU A 11 5.92 -14.83 -23.45
C GLU A 11 6.49 -14.90 -22.02
N ARG A 12 5.96 -14.11 -21.09
CA ARG A 12 6.46 -14.03 -19.71
C ARG A 12 5.35 -13.81 -18.70
N THR A 13 5.16 -14.81 -17.83
CA THR A 13 4.28 -14.73 -16.67
C THR A 13 4.94 -13.96 -15.52
N LEU A 14 4.21 -13.02 -14.93
CA LEU A 14 4.58 -12.34 -13.69
C LEU A 14 3.86 -12.99 -12.51
N TYR A 15 4.63 -13.43 -11.52
CA TYR A 15 4.11 -13.96 -10.26
C TYR A 15 4.27 -12.93 -9.15
N LYS A 16 3.18 -12.65 -8.44
CA LYS A 16 3.15 -11.74 -7.30
C LYS A 16 2.99 -12.52 -6.00
N PHE A 17 3.86 -12.21 -5.06
CA PHE A 17 3.84 -12.73 -3.70
C PHE A 17 3.64 -11.56 -2.76
N ASN A 18 2.75 -11.73 -1.78
CA ASN A 18 2.49 -10.76 -0.73
C ASN A 18 2.81 -11.43 0.63
N PRO A 19 4.11 -11.60 1.00
CA PRO A 19 4.48 -12.36 2.20
C PRO A 19 3.92 -11.79 3.50
N LEU A 20 3.68 -10.47 3.51
CA LEU A 20 3.17 -9.73 4.66
C LEU A 20 1.63 -9.63 4.66
N ALA A 21 0.92 -10.30 3.74
CA ALA A 21 -0.53 -10.13 3.58
C ALA A 21 -1.37 -10.50 4.81
N GLN A 22 -0.83 -11.32 5.71
CA GLN A 22 -1.50 -11.74 6.95
C GLN A 22 -0.95 -11.02 8.19
N MET A 23 0.03 -10.14 8.02
CA MET A 23 0.59 -9.37 9.13
C MET A 23 -0.19 -8.06 9.30
N SER A 24 -0.58 -7.80 10.53
CA SER A 24 -1.17 -6.52 10.93
C SER A 24 -0.13 -5.41 10.99
N SER A 25 -0.59 -4.16 10.93
CA SER A 25 0.26 -2.98 11.09
C SER A 25 0.99 -2.99 12.44
N GLU A 26 0.34 -3.47 13.50
CA GLU A 26 0.95 -3.60 14.83
C GLU A 26 2.13 -4.59 14.82
N GLU A 27 1.96 -5.76 14.21
CA GLU A 27 3.05 -6.75 14.07
C GLU A 27 4.22 -6.18 13.28
N ILE A 28 3.96 -5.51 12.15
CA ILE A 28 4.99 -4.88 11.32
C ILE A 28 5.78 -3.85 12.13
N TRP A 29 5.09 -2.94 12.82
CA TRP A 29 5.74 -1.95 13.68
C TRP A 29 6.47 -2.57 14.87
N GLY A 30 5.98 -3.68 15.41
CA GLY A 30 6.67 -4.50 16.40
C GLY A 30 8.03 -4.98 15.88
N TYR A 31 8.06 -5.56 14.68
CA TYR A 31 9.30 -6.01 14.05
C TYR A 31 10.27 -4.87 13.75
N ILE A 32 9.78 -3.75 13.20
CA ILE A 32 10.61 -2.56 12.92
C ILE A 32 11.34 -2.10 14.19
N ARG A 33 10.61 -1.98 15.31
CA ARG A 33 11.20 -1.51 16.58
C ARG A 33 12.10 -2.57 17.22
N MET A 34 11.67 -3.82 17.26
CA MET A 34 12.41 -4.92 17.90
C MET A 34 13.79 -5.14 17.25
N LEU A 35 13.87 -4.99 15.93
CA LEU A 35 15.09 -5.21 15.15
C LEU A 35 15.83 -3.91 14.80
N GLU A 36 15.39 -2.78 15.36
CA GLU A 36 15.97 -1.45 15.10
C GLU A 36 16.09 -1.14 13.59
N LEU A 37 15.08 -1.53 12.81
CA LEU A 37 15.09 -1.30 11.37
C LEU A 37 14.90 0.20 11.07
N PRO A 38 15.64 0.75 10.08
CA PRO A 38 15.39 2.10 9.64
C PRO A 38 14.01 2.20 8.98
N TYR A 39 13.31 3.29 9.26
CA TYR A 39 12.01 3.61 8.66
C TYR A 39 11.96 5.09 8.24
N ASN A 40 10.96 5.46 7.44
CA ASN A 40 10.82 6.83 6.96
C ASN A 40 10.40 7.77 8.12
N SER A 41 11.12 8.88 8.33
CA SER A 41 10.86 9.84 9.41
C SER A 41 9.48 10.52 9.32
N LEU A 42 8.81 10.48 8.17
CA LEU A 42 7.42 10.94 8.05
C LEU A 42 6.45 10.13 8.91
N HIS A 43 6.76 8.88 9.26
CA HIS A 43 5.93 8.10 10.18
C HIS A 43 5.83 8.75 11.58
N GLU A 44 6.86 9.47 12.04
CA GLU A 44 6.84 10.24 13.29
C GLU A 44 5.95 11.49 13.19
N ARG A 45 5.55 11.86 11.98
CA ARG A 45 4.71 13.02 11.67
C ARG A 45 3.28 12.63 11.31
N GLY A 46 2.85 11.40 11.62
CA GLY A 46 1.48 10.92 11.38
C GLY A 46 1.21 10.38 9.98
N PHE A 47 2.22 10.20 9.13
CA PHE A 47 2.05 9.56 7.83
C PHE A 47 2.09 8.04 7.99
N ILE A 48 0.94 7.37 7.97
CA ILE A 48 0.89 5.90 8.07
C ILE A 48 1.13 5.24 6.70
N SER A 49 0.38 5.64 5.66
CA SER A 49 0.63 5.22 4.28
C SER A 49 1.35 6.32 3.49
N ILE A 50 2.48 6.00 2.87
CA ILE A 50 3.32 6.97 2.15
C ILE A 50 3.35 6.65 0.65
N GLY A 51 3.06 7.63 -0.20
CA GLY A 51 3.26 7.57 -1.65
C GLY A 51 3.96 8.82 -2.18
N CYS A 52 3.55 9.30 -3.35
CA CYS A 52 4.04 10.57 -3.89
C CYS A 52 3.59 11.74 -2.99
N GLU A 53 4.44 12.75 -2.86
CA GLU A 53 4.22 13.95 -2.04
C GLU A 53 2.85 14.64 -2.29
N PRO A 54 2.43 14.93 -3.55
CA PRO A 54 1.18 15.67 -3.78
C PRO A 54 -0.09 14.84 -3.51
N CYS A 55 0.06 13.53 -3.28
CA CYS A 55 -1.05 12.58 -3.12
C CYS A 55 -0.99 11.84 -1.77
N THR A 56 -0.15 12.29 -0.84
CA THR A 56 -0.03 11.75 0.52
C THR A 56 -0.17 12.84 1.58
N ARG A 57 -1.01 12.63 2.60
CA ARG A 57 -1.12 13.48 3.80
C ARG A 57 -1.10 12.62 5.08
N PRO A 58 -0.78 13.19 6.26
CA PRO A 58 -0.89 12.45 7.51
C PRO A 58 -2.36 12.15 7.83
N VAL A 59 -2.58 11.13 8.66
CA VAL A 59 -3.92 10.75 9.16
C VAL A 59 -4.04 11.06 10.65
N LEU A 60 -5.27 11.26 11.11
CA LEU A 60 -5.60 11.48 12.52
C LEU A 60 -5.68 10.15 13.27
N PRO A 61 -5.63 10.17 14.62
CA PRO A 61 -5.87 8.97 15.42
C PRO A 61 -7.20 8.30 15.04
N ASN A 62 -7.17 6.97 14.92
CA ASN A 62 -8.30 6.11 14.55
C ASN A 62 -8.82 6.24 13.10
N GLN A 63 -8.20 7.06 12.26
CA GLN A 63 -8.47 7.02 10.82
C GLN A 63 -7.82 5.79 10.17
N HIS A 64 -8.44 5.28 9.12
CA HIS A 64 -7.89 4.19 8.35
C HIS A 64 -6.57 4.63 7.68
N GLU A 65 -5.56 3.76 7.70
CA GLU A 65 -4.19 4.09 7.28
C GLU A 65 -4.05 4.63 5.84
N ARG A 66 -4.99 4.27 4.96
CA ARG A 66 -5.05 4.73 3.56
C ARG A 66 -5.86 6.01 3.34
N GLU A 67 -6.57 6.55 4.34
CA GLU A 67 -7.31 7.82 4.20
C GLU A 67 -6.39 9.02 3.87
N GLY A 68 -5.09 8.89 4.12
CA GLY A 68 -4.08 9.87 3.73
C GLY A 68 -3.71 9.84 2.24
N ARG A 69 -4.15 8.83 1.47
CA ARG A 69 -3.79 8.64 0.05
C ARG A 69 -4.95 9.04 -0.85
N TRP A 70 -4.70 9.86 -1.87
CA TRP A 70 -5.76 10.35 -2.77
C TRP A 70 -6.99 10.89 -2.00
N TRP A 71 -6.72 11.69 -0.97
CA TRP A 71 -7.70 12.08 0.04
C TRP A 71 -8.90 12.91 -0.49
N TRP A 72 -8.82 13.38 -1.72
CA TRP A 72 -9.91 14.06 -2.44
C TRP A 72 -10.84 13.09 -3.18
N GLU A 73 -10.50 11.80 -3.20
CA GLU A 73 -11.29 10.71 -3.80
C GLU A 73 -11.71 9.72 -2.70
N GLU A 74 -12.30 8.58 -3.10
CA GLU A 74 -12.57 7.47 -2.20
C GLU A 74 -11.27 6.71 -1.86
N ALA A 75 -10.49 7.32 -0.96
CA ALA A 75 -9.11 6.98 -0.57
C ALA A 75 -8.88 5.51 -0.19
N THR A 76 -9.91 4.83 0.31
CA THR A 76 -9.85 3.43 0.75
C THR A 76 -10.08 2.43 -0.38
N GLN A 77 -10.66 2.84 -1.50
CA GLN A 77 -11.03 1.96 -2.61
C GLN A 77 -10.09 2.08 -3.81
N LYS A 78 -9.39 3.21 -3.95
CA LYS A 78 -8.43 3.41 -5.03
C LYS A 78 -7.13 2.68 -4.78
N GLU A 79 -6.75 1.86 -5.77
CA GLU A 79 -5.43 1.27 -5.85
C GLU A 79 -4.43 2.12 -6.62
N CYS A 80 -3.14 1.82 -6.49
CA CYS A 80 -2.14 2.41 -7.36
C CYS A 80 -2.19 1.74 -8.74
N GLY A 81 -1.76 2.43 -9.80
CA GLY A 81 -1.58 1.83 -11.12
C GLY A 81 -0.56 0.68 -11.17
N LEU A 82 0.17 0.42 -10.08
CA LEU A 82 1.00 -0.77 -9.90
C LEU A 82 0.19 -2.04 -9.55
N HIS A 83 -1.12 -1.90 -9.34
CA HIS A 83 -2.01 -2.98 -8.95
C HIS A 83 -3.23 -2.99 -9.87
N ALA A 84 -3.62 -4.18 -10.31
CA ALA A 84 -4.73 -4.39 -11.23
C ALA A 84 -6.10 -3.98 -10.67
N GLY A 85 -6.23 -3.69 -9.36
CA GLY A 85 -7.50 -3.50 -8.68
C GLY A 85 -8.38 -2.36 -9.23
N ASN A 86 -7.80 -1.40 -9.96
CA ASN A 86 -8.55 -0.31 -10.61
C ASN A 86 -8.94 -0.58 -12.06
N LEU A 87 -8.56 -1.73 -12.62
CA LEU A 87 -8.92 -2.06 -13.99
C LEU A 87 -10.42 -2.34 -14.02
N ILE A 88 -11.19 -1.36 -14.51
CA ILE A 88 -12.55 -1.61 -14.99
C ILE A 88 -12.40 -2.73 -16.00
N VAL A 89 -13.02 -3.89 -15.73
CA VAL A 89 -13.18 -4.96 -16.71
C VAL A 89 -13.77 -4.30 -17.95
N ARG A 90 -12.97 -4.19 -19.01
CA ARG A 90 -13.52 -3.93 -20.32
C ARG A 90 -14.08 -5.26 -20.78
N ASP A 91 -15.41 -5.29 -20.96
CA ASP A 91 -16.11 -6.38 -21.63
C ASP A 91 -15.44 -6.78 -22.95
#